data_AF-A0A524LFR2-F1
#
_entry.id   AF-A0A524LFR2-F1
#
_cell.length_a   1.000
_cell.length_b   1.000
_cell.length_c   1.000
_cell.angle_alpha   90.00
_cell.angle_beta   90.00
_cell.angle_gamma   90.00
#
_symmetry.space_group_name_H-M   'P 1'
#
loop_
_entity.id
_entity.type
_entity.pdbx_description
1 polymer ?
#
loop_
_entity_poly.entity_id
_entity_poly.type
_entity_poly.pdbx_seq_one_letter_code
_entity_poly.pdbx_strand_id
1 'polypeptide(L)'
;MKGLKRHCGLNSTVKRKTKMTHEEARMFVKDHIKYKGNKPIQTSEHLVRYWWGVLNTSVFYGRLHKPVKVQIKGMRDSLAWAETNDKKIGRVNIRMQRKFSSKLLFVTILLHEMVHAWEHQHHTVMGHGKRFHAWRNRITWTVGLELKETHHDDDYRYE
;
A
#
# COMPACT_ATOMS: atom_id res chain seq x y z
N MET A 1 -14.96 -29.11 57.34
CA MET A 1 -14.40 -28.87 56.00
C MET A 1 -15.50 -28.98 54.94
N LYS A 2 -15.97 -27.86 54.38
CA LYS A 2 -16.73 -27.82 53.12
C LYS A 2 -16.34 -26.55 52.38
N GLY A 3 -15.62 -26.71 51.28
CA GLY A 3 -15.01 -25.62 50.51
C GLY A 3 -16.02 -24.94 49.59
N LEU A 4 -16.11 -23.62 49.69
CA LEU A 4 -16.83 -22.74 48.75
C LEU A 4 -15.97 -22.59 47.47
N LYS A 5 -16.39 -23.19 46.36
CA LYS A 5 -15.82 -22.89 45.04
C LYS A 5 -16.52 -21.66 44.47
N ARG A 6 -15.76 -20.57 44.32
CA ARG A 6 -16.21 -19.33 43.68
C ARG A 6 -16.25 -19.54 42.16
N HIS A 7 -17.43 -19.41 41.57
CA HIS A 7 -17.57 -19.18 40.14
C HIS A 7 -17.49 -17.68 39.87
N CYS A 8 -16.50 -17.23 39.11
CA CYS A 8 -16.58 -15.98 38.35
C CYS A 8 -15.61 -16.08 37.17
N GLY A 9 -16.07 -16.74 36.10
CA GLY A 9 -15.42 -16.69 34.80
C GLY A 9 -15.81 -15.39 34.12
N LEU A 10 -14.94 -14.38 34.18
CA LEU A 10 -15.02 -13.18 33.37
C LEU A 10 -14.85 -13.57 31.90
N ASN A 11 -15.96 -13.66 31.16
CA ASN A 11 -15.96 -13.74 29.70
C ASN A 11 -15.52 -12.39 29.13
N SER A 12 -14.21 -12.21 28.98
CA SER A 12 -13.64 -11.13 28.19
C SER A 12 -13.87 -11.42 26.70
N THR A 13 -15.01 -10.95 26.20
CA THR A 13 -15.30 -10.95 24.77
C THR A 13 -14.34 -9.97 24.10
N VAL A 14 -13.23 -10.47 23.57
CA VAL A 14 -12.28 -9.69 22.77
C VAL A 14 -13.04 -9.17 21.55
N LYS A 15 -13.45 -7.89 21.59
CA LYS A 15 -14.02 -7.20 20.43
C LYS A 15 -13.00 -7.33 19.29
N ARG A 16 -13.29 -8.16 18.29
CA ARG A 16 -12.52 -8.18 17.04
C ARG A 16 -12.47 -6.75 16.52
N LYS A 17 -11.27 -6.17 16.37
CA LYS A 17 -11.10 -4.90 15.66
C LYS A 17 -11.73 -5.08 14.27
N THR A 18 -12.83 -4.39 14.02
CA THR A 18 -13.46 -4.31 12.70
C THR A 18 -12.41 -3.81 11.71
N LYS A 19 -12.28 -4.50 10.57
CA LYS A 19 -11.41 -4.03 9.49
C LYS A 19 -11.95 -2.68 8.99
N MET A 20 -11.04 -1.75 8.73
CA MET A 20 -11.36 -0.44 8.14
C MET A 20 -12.17 -0.61 6.84
N THR A 21 -13.25 0.15 6.70
CA THR A 21 -14.05 0.26 5.48
C THR A 21 -13.27 0.95 4.35
N HIS A 22 -13.76 0.91 3.11
CA HIS A 22 -13.04 1.55 2.01
C HIS A 22 -13.12 3.09 2.09
N GLU A 23 -14.23 3.67 2.55
CA GLU A 23 -14.35 5.11 2.80
C GLU A 23 -13.37 5.57 3.88
N GLU A 24 -13.31 4.87 5.02
CA GLU A 24 -12.36 5.19 6.09
C GLU A 24 -10.92 5.10 5.59
N ALA A 25 -10.60 4.09 4.77
CA ALA A 25 -9.26 3.96 4.17
C ALA A 25 -8.93 5.10 3.21
N ARG A 26 -9.91 5.57 2.40
CA ARG A 26 -9.72 6.72 1.51
C ARG A 26 -9.45 7.99 2.28
N MET A 27 -10.27 8.26 3.29
CA MET A 27 -10.11 9.44 4.15
C MET A 27 -8.78 9.39 4.89
N PHE A 28 -8.41 8.22 5.44
CA PHE A 28 -7.13 8.03 6.10
C PHE A 28 -5.94 8.35 5.18
N VAL A 29 -5.96 7.90 3.92
CA VAL A 29 -4.90 8.25 2.95
C VAL A 29 -4.86 9.76 2.72
N LYS A 30 -5.99 10.39 2.41
CA LYS A 30 -6.07 11.84 2.15
C LYS A 30 -5.55 12.66 3.32
N ASP A 31 -6.00 12.35 4.54
CA ASP A 31 -5.56 13.04 5.75
C ASP A 31 -4.07 12.81 6.02
N HIS A 32 -3.58 11.57 5.85
CA HIS A 32 -2.16 11.29 6.03
C HIS A 32 -1.29 12.11 5.09
N ILE A 33 -1.67 12.21 3.82
CA ILE A 33 -0.95 13.00 2.83
C ILE A 33 -1.04 14.48 3.16
N LYS A 34 -2.23 15.00 3.48
CA LYS A 34 -2.43 16.41 3.82
C LYS A 34 -1.57 16.86 5.01
N TYR A 35 -1.51 16.07 6.08
CA TYR A 35 -0.85 16.48 7.32
C TYR A 35 0.59 15.97 7.47
N LYS A 36 0.99 14.94 6.73
CA LYS A 36 2.30 14.28 6.89
C LYS A 36 3.02 14.01 5.58
N GLY A 37 2.46 14.41 4.44
CA GLY A 37 2.97 14.12 3.10
C GLY A 37 4.42 14.55 2.90
N ASN A 38 4.77 15.75 3.35
CA ASN A 38 6.08 16.36 3.09
C ASN A 38 7.20 15.84 4.00
N LYS A 39 6.90 14.93 4.93
CA LYS A 39 7.90 14.41 5.87
C LYS A 39 8.72 13.29 5.22
N PRO A 40 10.05 13.23 5.41
CA PRO A 40 10.84 12.12 4.92
C PRO A 40 10.44 10.82 5.61
N ILE A 41 10.78 9.70 4.97
CA ILE A 41 10.42 8.37 5.48
C ILE A 41 11.50 7.33 5.21
N GLN A 42 11.77 6.51 6.21
CA GLN A 42 12.59 5.33 6.08
C GLN A 42 11.68 4.11 5.86
N THR A 43 11.93 3.40 4.77
CA THR A 43 11.12 2.28 4.34
C THR A 43 11.50 1.02 5.12
N SER A 44 10.50 0.22 5.49
CA SER A 44 10.67 -1.13 6.01
C SER A 44 9.66 -2.06 5.35
N GLU A 45 9.92 -3.37 5.37
CA GLU A 45 8.96 -4.36 4.85
C GLU A 45 7.59 -4.24 5.55
N HIS A 46 7.59 -4.06 6.87
CA HIS A 46 6.36 -3.90 7.64
C HIS A 46 5.56 -2.67 7.17
N LEU A 47 6.24 -1.56 6.94
CA LEU A 47 5.62 -0.33 6.48
C LEU A 47 5.02 -0.45 5.08
N VAL A 48 5.74 -1.10 4.16
CA VAL A 48 5.23 -1.39 2.81
C VAL A 48 4.00 -2.28 2.88
N ARG A 49 4.02 -3.34 3.68
CA ARG A 49 2.86 -4.24 3.83
C ARG A 49 1.67 -3.55 4.49
N TYR A 50 1.91 -2.67 5.45
CA TYR A 50 0.88 -1.85 6.07
C TYR A 50 0.20 -0.95 5.03
N TRP A 51 0.98 -0.16 4.29
CA TRP A 51 0.45 0.75 3.28
C TRP A 51 -0.17 0.02 2.08
N TRP A 52 0.37 -1.14 1.70
CA TRP A 52 -0.29 -2.03 0.73
C TRP A 52 -1.70 -2.38 1.18
N GLY A 53 -1.88 -2.75 2.44
CA GLY A 53 -3.19 -3.06 3.01
C GLY A 53 -4.14 -1.86 2.93
N VAL A 54 -3.68 -0.69 3.35
CA VAL A 54 -4.45 0.56 3.32
C VAL A 54 -4.86 0.93 1.90
N LEU A 55 -3.91 0.98 0.96
CA LEU A 55 -4.14 1.33 -0.44
C LEU A 55 -4.99 0.29 -1.17
N ASN A 56 -4.82 -0.99 -0.84
CA ASN A 56 -5.62 -2.06 -1.41
C ASN A 56 -7.08 -1.87 -1.02
N THR A 57 -7.35 -1.61 0.26
CA THR A 57 -8.71 -1.32 0.75
C THR A 57 -9.29 -0.06 0.11
N SER A 58 -8.52 1.03 0.01
CA SER A 58 -9.03 2.32 -0.46
C SER A 58 -9.26 2.39 -1.99
N VAL A 59 -8.31 1.89 -2.78
CA VAL A 59 -8.28 2.02 -4.26
C VAL A 59 -8.78 0.75 -4.95
N PHE A 60 -8.38 -0.42 -4.46
CA PHE A 60 -8.62 -1.72 -5.11
C PHE A 60 -9.71 -2.56 -4.43
N TYR A 61 -10.45 -1.97 -3.47
CA TYR A 61 -11.51 -2.63 -2.70
C TYR A 61 -11.07 -3.97 -2.05
N GLY A 62 -9.80 -4.06 -1.65
CA GLY A 62 -9.24 -5.25 -1.01
C GLY A 62 -8.99 -6.43 -1.97
N ARG A 63 -9.14 -6.24 -3.29
CA ARG A 63 -9.09 -7.33 -4.29
C ARG A 63 -7.69 -7.65 -4.80
N LEU A 64 -6.70 -6.82 -4.49
CA LEU A 64 -5.32 -7.06 -4.91
C LEU A 64 -4.64 -8.07 -3.99
N HIS A 65 -3.97 -9.07 -4.56
CA HIS A 65 -3.17 -10.01 -3.78
C HIS A 65 -2.05 -9.31 -3.01
N LYS A 66 -1.74 -9.80 -1.82
CA LYS A 66 -0.56 -9.33 -1.08
C LYS A 66 0.72 -9.71 -1.83
N PRO A 67 1.76 -8.88 -1.79
CA PRO A 67 3.04 -9.20 -2.40
C PRO A 67 3.64 -10.42 -1.71
N VAL A 68 4.18 -11.34 -2.51
CA VAL A 68 4.79 -12.58 -2.00
C VAL A 68 6.02 -12.24 -1.18
N LYS A 69 6.88 -11.40 -1.73
CA LYS A 69 8.08 -10.89 -1.08
C LYS A 69 8.11 -9.36 -1.16
N VAL A 70 8.59 -8.74 -0.09
CA VAL A 70 8.93 -7.31 -0.07
C VAL A 70 10.42 -7.21 0.24
N GLN A 71 11.16 -6.45 -0.57
CA GLN A 71 12.59 -6.25 -0.38
C GLN A 71 12.90 -4.75 -0.30
N ILE A 72 13.59 -4.35 0.76
CA ILE A 72 14.07 -2.97 0.91
C ILE A 72 15.57 -2.94 0.59
N LYS A 73 15.94 -2.25 -0.49
CA LYS A 73 17.32 -2.19 -0.97
C LYS A 73 17.70 -0.77 -1.40
N GLY A 74 19.00 -0.48 -1.41
CA GLY A 74 19.50 0.71 -2.07
C GLY A 74 19.39 0.53 -3.58
N MET A 75 18.75 1.47 -4.25
CA MET A 75 18.46 1.47 -5.68
C MET A 75 19.04 2.75 -6.27
N ARG A 76 19.71 2.66 -7.44
CA ARG A 76 20.36 3.81 -8.09
C ARG A 76 19.46 4.49 -9.11
N ASP A 77 18.83 3.70 -9.98
CA ASP A 77 18.16 4.22 -11.18
C ASP A 77 16.63 4.32 -11.05
N SER A 78 16.10 4.12 -9.83
CA SER A 78 14.67 3.86 -9.62
C SER A 78 14.32 3.81 -8.13
N LEU A 79 13.03 4.02 -7.83
CA LEU A 79 12.52 4.07 -6.46
C LEU A 79 11.77 2.81 -6.01
N ALA A 80 11.08 2.13 -6.93
CA ALA A 80 10.40 0.86 -6.69
C ALA A 80 10.13 0.11 -8.00
N TRP A 81 9.88 -1.21 -7.86
CA TRP A 81 9.67 -2.14 -8.97
C TRP A 81 8.76 -3.28 -8.48
N ALA A 82 7.74 -3.59 -9.26
CA ALA A 82 6.99 -4.83 -9.19
C ALA A 82 7.59 -5.88 -10.14
N GLU A 83 7.86 -7.07 -9.63
CA GLU A 83 8.39 -8.20 -10.40
C GLU A 83 7.37 -9.35 -10.36
N THR A 84 7.11 -9.97 -11.52
CA THR A 84 6.22 -11.13 -11.59
C THR A 84 6.77 -12.28 -10.77
N ASN A 85 5.89 -13.10 -10.21
CA ASN A 85 6.29 -14.35 -9.61
C ASN A 85 5.90 -15.50 -10.53
N ASP A 86 6.87 -16.05 -11.26
CA ASP A 86 6.63 -17.12 -12.25
C ASP A 86 6.00 -18.37 -11.63
N LYS A 87 6.20 -18.59 -10.32
CA LYS A 87 5.60 -19.71 -9.58
C LYS A 87 4.16 -19.43 -9.12
N LYS A 88 3.69 -18.19 -9.19
CA LYS A 88 2.37 -17.75 -8.70
C LYS A 88 1.79 -16.66 -9.60
N ILE A 89 1.13 -17.09 -10.68
CA ILE A 89 0.43 -16.21 -11.64
C ILE A 89 -0.44 -15.20 -10.89
N GLY A 90 -0.34 -13.94 -11.31
CA GLY A 90 -1.12 -12.85 -10.73
C GLY A 90 -0.67 -12.43 -9.33
N ARG A 91 0.56 -12.79 -8.94
CA ARG A 91 1.23 -12.28 -7.75
C ARG A 91 2.57 -11.67 -8.11
N VAL A 92 2.95 -10.65 -7.34
CA VAL A 92 4.20 -9.93 -7.53
C VAL A 92 5.09 -10.00 -6.30
N ASN A 93 6.38 -9.79 -6.51
CA ASN A 93 7.31 -9.32 -5.51
C ASN A 93 7.45 -7.80 -5.63
N ILE A 94 7.70 -7.12 -4.52
CA ILE A 94 7.92 -5.68 -4.48
C ILE A 94 9.33 -5.40 -4.00
N ARG A 95 10.06 -4.55 -4.72
CA ARG A 95 11.32 -3.97 -4.28
C ARG A 95 11.15 -2.47 -4.15
N MET A 96 11.64 -1.90 -3.05
CA MET A 96 11.57 -0.45 -2.80
C MET A 96 12.87 0.11 -2.23
N GLN A 97 13.10 1.39 -2.52
CA GLN A 97 14.18 2.19 -1.97
C GLN A 97 14.10 2.28 -0.44
N ARG A 98 15.27 2.37 0.20
CA ARG A 98 15.40 2.47 1.67
C ARG A 98 14.83 3.75 2.27
N LYS A 99 14.86 4.84 1.53
CA LYS A 99 14.47 6.17 1.99
C LYS A 99 13.77 6.90 0.85
N PHE A 100 12.80 7.73 1.22
CA PHE A 100 12.13 8.65 0.31
C PHE A 100 12.17 10.05 0.91
N SER A 101 12.30 11.05 0.05
CA SER A 101 12.29 12.47 0.44
C SER A 101 10.99 12.87 1.14
N SER A 102 9.87 12.24 0.79
CA SER A 102 8.55 12.51 1.35
C SER A 102 7.68 11.26 1.49
N LYS A 103 6.72 11.27 2.43
CA LYS A 103 5.70 10.23 2.56
C LYS A 103 4.78 10.20 1.36
N LEU A 104 4.49 11.37 0.80
CA LEU A 104 3.71 11.49 -0.42
C LEU A 104 4.35 10.69 -1.54
N LEU A 105 5.63 10.92 -1.83
CA LEU A 105 6.35 10.16 -2.84
C LEU A 105 6.34 8.65 -2.55
N PHE A 106 6.63 8.25 -1.31
CA PHE A 106 6.58 6.84 -0.92
C PHE A 106 5.21 6.18 -1.22
N VAL A 107 4.11 6.81 -0.82
CA VAL A 107 2.75 6.28 -1.02
C VAL A 107 2.38 6.28 -2.50
N THR A 108 2.74 7.33 -3.24
CA THR A 108 2.49 7.43 -4.69
C THR A 108 3.24 6.35 -5.46
N ILE A 109 4.52 6.15 -5.18
CA ILE A 109 5.34 5.10 -5.80
C ILE A 109 4.79 3.72 -5.47
N LEU A 110 4.42 3.46 -4.21
CA LEU A 110 3.82 2.18 -3.85
C LEU A 110 2.51 1.94 -4.60
N LEU A 111 1.67 2.98 -4.75
CA LEU A 111 0.42 2.88 -5.49
C LEU A 111 0.66 2.63 -7.00
N HIS A 112 1.71 3.22 -7.58
CA HIS A 112 2.14 2.94 -8.95
C HIS A 112 2.44 1.45 -9.14
N GLU A 113 3.27 0.87 -8.26
CA GLU A 113 3.58 -0.57 -8.32
C GLU A 113 2.35 -1.47 -8.08
N MET A 114 1.37 -1.00 -7.29
CA MET A 114 0.11 -1.71 -7.09
C MET A 114 -0.77 -1.73 -8.34
N VAL A 115 -0.70 -0.70 -9.20
CA VAL A 115 -1.37 -0.71 -10.50
C VAL A 115 -0.75 -1.77 -11.41
N HIS A 116 0.59 -1.87 -11.47
CA HIS A 116 1.25 -2.96 -12.19
C HIS A 116 0.86 -4.33 -11.65
N ALA A 117 0.82 -4.49 -10.32
CA ALA A 117 0.35 -5.73 -9.71
C ALA A 117 -1.11 -6.06 -10.10
N TRP A 118 -1.98 -5.05 -10.23
CA TRP A 118 -3.36 -5.24 -10.69
C TRP A 118 -3.40 -5.72 -12.14
N GLU A 119 -2.63 -5.08 -13.02
CA GLU A 119 -2.54 -5.48 -14.42
C GLU A 119 -2.04 -6.92 -14.56
N HIS A 120 -1.00 -7.30 -13.81
CA HIS A 120 -0.51 -8.67 -13.81
C HIS A 120 -1.56 -9.66 -13.31
N GLN A 121 -2.28 -9.31 -12.24
CA GLN A 121 -3.32 -10.16 -11.65
C GLN A 121 -4.48 -10.45 -12.61
N HIS A 122 -4.87 -9.49 -13.46
CA HIS A 122 -6.07 -9.61 -14.31
C HIS A 122 -5.76 -9.85 -15.78
N HIS A 123 -4.55 -9.52 -16.23
CA HIS A 123 -4.19 -9.51 -17.64
C HIS A 123 -2.82 -10.13 -17.92
N THR A 124 -2.11 -10.62 -16.91
CA THR A 124 -0.78 -11.26 -17.03
C THR A 124 0.31 -10.39 -17.67
N VAL A 125 0.08 -9.09 -17.78
CA VAL A 125 1.02 -8.10 -18.34
C VAL A 125 1.25 -6.98 -17.33
N MET A 126 2.39 -6.31 -17.42
CA MET A 126 2.70 -5.09 -16.66
C MET A 126 3.30 -4.07 -17.62
N GLY A 127 2.73 -2.86 -17.68
CA GLY A 127 3.30 -1.79 -18.48
C GLY A 127 2.42 -0.55 -18.50
N HIS A 128 2.94 0.57 -18.99
CA HIS A 128 2.24 1.85 -18.98
C HIS A 128 1.30 2.05 -20.18
N GLY A 129 0.42 1.07 -20.43
CA GLY A 129 -0.53 1.12 -21.55
C GLY A 129 -1.86 1.82 -21.21
N LYS A 130 -2.84 1.72 -22.12
CA LYS A 130 -4.21 2.25 -21.90
C LYS A 130 -4.83 1.79 -20.57
N ARG A 131 -4.55 0.57 -20.14
CA ARG A 131 -5.07 -0.02 -18.90
C ARG A 131 -4.46 0.63 -17.65
N PHE A 132 -3.15 0.87 -17.65
CA PHE A 132 -2.47 1.64 -16.63
C PHE A 132 -3.06 3.06 -16.53
N HIS A 133 -3.21 3.77 -17.65
CA HIS A 133 -3.74 5.14 -17.64
C HIS A 133 -5.20 5.24 -17.21
N ALA A 134 -6.02 4.19 -17.41
CA ALA A 134 -7.38 4.15 -16.91
C ALA A 134 -7.48 4.30 -15.38
N TRP A 135 -6.39 4.06 -14.65
CA TRP A 135 -6.34 4.28 -13.20
C TRP A 135 -6.12 5.72 -12.78
N ARG A 136 -5.65 6.62 -13.67
CA ARG A 136 -5.32 8.02 -13.32
C ARG A 136 -6.49 8.71 -12.63
N ASN A 137 -7.62 8.85 -13.32
CA ASN A 137 -8.81 9.55 -12.78
C ASN A 137 -9.34 8.87 -11.52
N ARG A 138 -9.37 7.53 -11.51
CA ARG A 138 -9.84 6.77 -10.36
C ARG A 138 -8.98 7.05 -9.13
N ILE A 139 -7.65 7.01 -9.24
CA ILE A 139 -6.73 7.28 -8.14
C ILE A 139 -6.88 8.72 -7.64
N THR A 140 -6.90 9.68 -8.56
CA THR A 140 -7.05 11.10 -8.21
C THR A 140 -8.35 11.36 -7.46
N TRP A 141 -9.49 10.86 -7.93
CA TRP A 141 -10.76 11.04 -7.22
C TRP A 141 -10.81 10.29 -5.88
N THR A 142 -10.23 9.09 -5.83
CA THR A 142 -10.33 8.19 -4.67
C THR A 142 -9.45 8.63 -3.51
N VAL A 143 -8.18 8.97 -3.78
CA VAL A 143 -7.17 9.27 -2.75
C VAL A 143 -6.42 10.58 -2.96
N GLY A 144 -6.69 11.31 -4.04
CA GLY A 144 -6.02 12.60 -4.32
C GLY A 144 -4.56 12.48 -4.73
N LEU A 145 -4.12 11.29 -5.15
CA LEU A 145 -2.77 11.03 -5.64
C LEU A 145 -2.72 11.12 -7.16
N GLU A 146 -1.53 11.30 -7.71
CA GLU A 146 -1.29 11.36 -9.15
C GLU A 146 -0.54 10.11 -9.61
N LEU A 147 -1.04 9.45 -10.66
CA LEU A 147 -0.39 8.31 -11.29
C LEU A 147 0.39 8.77 -12.53
N LYS A 148 1.71 8.88 -12.40
CA LYS A 148 2.63 9.17 -13.51
C LYS A 148 3.37 7.89 -13.93
N GLU A 149 3.94 7.93 -15.13
CA GLU A 149 4.80 6.85 -15.66
C GLU A 149 6.17 6.88 -15.01
N THR A 150 6.71 8.09 -14.85
CA THR A 150 7.97 8.36 -14.17
C THR A 150 7.74 9.26 -12.96
N HIS A 151 8.55 9.05 -11.94
CA HIS A 151 8.52 9.83 -10.72
C HIS A 151 9.97 10.09 -10.29
N HIS A 152 10.31 11.36 -10.11
CA HIS A 152 11.62 11.77 -9.62
C HIS A 152 11.51 12.28 -8.18
N ASP A 153 12.57 12.10 -7.40
CA ASP A 153 12.60 12.50 -5.99
C ASP A 153 12.40 14.01 -5.81
N ASP A 154 12.84 14.80 -6.80
CA ASP A 154 12.78 16.26 -6.83
C ASP A 154 11.37 16.81 -7.08
N ASP A 155 10.48 16.04 -7.70
CA ASP A 155 9.07 16.43 -7.92
C ASP A 155 8.29 16.63 -6.61
N TYR A 156 8.85 16.16 -5.49
CA TYR A 156 8.19 16.09 -4.19
C TYR A 156 9.00 16.73 -3.04
N ARG A 157 10.06 17.48 -3.37
CA ARG A 157 10.74 18.33 -2.41
C ARG A 157 9.96 19.64 -2.30
N TYR A 158 9.47 19.93 -1.11
CA TYR A 158 8.92 21.24 -0.79
C TYR A 158 10.05 22.06 -0.18
N GLU A 159 10.35 23.21 -0.77
CA GLU A 159 11.30 24.21 -0.23
C GLU A 159 10.87 24.70 1.17
#